data_AF-A0A1R3T6X9-F1
#
_entry.id   AF-A0A1R3T6X9-F1
#
_cell.length_a   1.000
_cell.length_b   1.000
_cell.length_c   1.000
_cell.angle_alpha   90.00
_cell.angle_beta   90.00
_cell.angle_gamma   90.00
#
_symmetry.space_group_name_H-M   'P 1'
#
loop_
_entity.id
_entity.type
_entity.pdbx_description
1 polymer ?
#
loop_
_entity_poly.entity_id
_entity_poly.type
_entity_poly.pdbx_seq_one_letter_code
_entity_poly.pdbx_strand_id
1 'polypeptide(L)'
;MNQEAVDWAKNAIASYVSGHLTYSNQGLNGHKDYHLGLVFGDYYECTRSFKANSTGAASTGERFWFLGCYCFPYDGVDRLFFNDGESERIFEFVNVFPETPDAICNSFKRNPMQYFEYIPDFSGRSDALKMLGKAYDFPSSGLLSDPFIP
;
A
#
# COMPACT_ATOMS: atom_id res chain seq x y z
N MET A 1 -15.48 11.85 -14.73
CA MET A 1 -15.16 11.13 -13.48
C MET A 1 -16.45 10.99 -12.68
N ASN A 2 -16.79 9.79 -12.23
CA ASN A 2 -18.04 9.48 -11.54
C ASN A 2 -18.00 9.99 -10.08
N GLN A 3 -18.98 10.80 -9.67
CA GLN A 3 -19.06 11.34 -8.30
C GLN A 3 -19.15 10.23 -7.25
N GLU A 4 -19.83 9.13 -7.56
CA GLU A 4 -19.96 7.96 -6.69
C GLU A 4 -18.59 7.31 -6.40
N ALA A 5 -17.72 7.24 -7.42
CA ALA A 5 -16.35 6.73 -7.26
C ALA A 5 -15.49 7.66 -6.38
N VAL A 6 -15.68 8.98 -6.50
CA VAL A 6 -14.98 9.97 -5.67
C VAL A 6 -15.43 9.88 -4.22
N ASP A 7 -16.73 9.75 -3.96
CA ASP A 7 -17.26 9.68 -2.60
C ASP A 7 -16.89 8.34 -1.93
N TRP A 8 -16.92 7.24 -2.68
CA TRP A 8 -16.37 5.97 -2.21
C TRP A 8 -14.88 6.10 -1.88
N ALA A 9 -14.07 6.69 -2.76
CA ALA A 9 -12.64 6.82 -2.55
C ALA A 9 -12.32 7.68 -1.31
N LYS A 10 -13.06 8.78 -1.09
CA LYS A 10 -12.96 9.60 0.14
C LYS A 10 -13.24 8.78 1.38
N ASN A 11 -14.28 7.94 1.37
CA ASN A 11 -14.63 7.09 2.51
C ASN A 11 -13.56 6.01 2.74
N ALA A 12 -13.08 5.37 1.66
CA ALA A 12 -12.04 4.35 1.72
C ALA A 12 -10.74 4.89 2.34
N ILE A 13 -10.40 6.16 2.06
CA ILE A 13 -9.21 6.81 2.62
C ILE A 13 -9.49 7.64 3.90
N ALA A 14 -10.74 7.77 4.36
CA ALA A 14 -11.08 8.67 5.46
C ALA A 14 -10.34 8.33 6.77
N SER A 15 -10.25 7.03 7.09
CA SER A 15 -9.46 6.51 8.21
C SER A 15 -7.95 6.74 8.03
N TYR A 16 -7.50 6.95 6.80
CA TYR A 16 -6.10 7.18 6.45
C TYR A 16 -5.70 8.65 6.54
N VAL A 17 -6.60 9.59 6.18
CA VAL A 17 -6.34 11.03 6.20
C VAL A 17 -6.20 11.58 7.63
N SER A 18 -6.81 10.94 8.64
CA SER A 18 -6.77 11.44 10.03
C SER A 18 -5.52 11.05 10.83
N GLY A 19 -4.69 10.12 10.34
CA GLY A 19 -3.50 9.67 11.07
C GLY A 19 -2.40 9.04 10.22
N HIS A 20 -2.76 8.19 9.26
CA HIS A 20 -1.80 7.40 8.47
C HIS A 20 -1.06 8.22 7.40
N LEU A 21 -1.78 9.04 6.64
CA LEU A 21 -1.17 9.89 5.62
C LEU A 21 -0.25 10.95 6.23
N THR A 22 -0.50 11.42 7.46
CA THR A 22 0.44 12.34 8.15
C THR A 22 1.82 11.70 8.34
N TYR A 23 1.91 10.39 8.60
CA TYR A 23 3.19 9.66 8.73
C TYR A 23 3.83 9.32 7.37
N SER A 24 3.04 9.02 6.35
CA SER A 24 3.53 8.88 4.96
C SER A 24 4.03 10.23 4.40
N ASN A 25 3.39 11.34 4.79
CA ASN A 25 3.68 12.72 4.37
C ASN A 25 4.88 13.34 5.12
N GLN A 26 5.27 12.80 6.29
CA GLN A 26 6.47 13.26 7.02
C GLN A 26 7.79 12.71 6.47
N GLY A 27 7.76 11.94 5.38
CA GLY A 27 8.99 11.56 4.66
C GLY A 27 9.97 10.71 5.46
N LEU A 28 9.58 10.13 6.60
CA LEU A 28 10.47 9.29 7.38
C LEU A 28 10.75 7.94 6.70
N ASN A 29 9.88 7.48 5.77
CA ASN A 29 10.12 6.26 4.97
C ASN A 29 9.59 6.31 3.53
N GLY A 30 9.21 7.47 2.99
CA GLY A 30 8.63 7.56 1.63
C GLY A 30 9.49 6.91 0.53
N HIS A 31 10.81 6.85 0.66
CA HIS A 31 11.67 6.14 -0.31
C HIS A 31 11.66 4.60 -0.17
N LYS A 32 11.22 4.06 0.98
CA LYS A 32 11.16 2.62 1.27
C LYS A 32 9.80 2.01 0.97
N ASP A 33 8.73 2.79 0.88
CA ASP A 33 7.40 2.27 0.60
C ASP A 33 7.27 1.72 -0.85
N TYR A 34 8.17 2.14 -1.75
CA TYR A 34 8.15 1.78 -3.18
C TYR A 34 8.89 0.48 -3.56
N HIS A 35 9.55 -0.21 -2.62
CA HIS A 35 10.31 -1.43 -2.96
C HIS A 35 9.41 -2.63 -3.32
N LEU A 36 8.11 -2.55 -3.04
CA LEU A 36 7.16 -3.65 -3.23
C LEU A 36 6.62 -3.76 -4.66
N GLY A 37 6.81 -2.73 -5.51
CA GLY A 37 6.25 -2.69 -6.87
C GLY A 37 4.74 -2.42 -6.94
N LEU A 38 4.12 -2.09 -5.79
CA LEU A 38 2.71 -1.73 -5.68
C LEU A 38 2.53 -0.21 -5.75
N VAL A 39 1.48 0.24 -6.44
CA VAL A 39 1.20 1.66 -6.68
C VAL A 39 -0.12 2.04 -6.04
N PHE A 40 -0.14 3.17 -5.32
CA PHE A 40 -1.34 3.63 -4.63
C PHE A 40 -2.50 3.80 -5.61
N GLY A 41 -3.67 3.29 -5.22
CA GLY A 41 -4.89 3.34 -6.01
C GLY A 41 -4.92 2.38 -7.20
N ASP A 42 -3.85 1.63 -7.48
CA ASP A 42 -3.92 0.53 -8.45
C ASP A 42 -4.72 -0.65 -7.90
N TYR A 43 -5.36 -1.36 -8.84
CA TYR A 43 -6.21 -2.52 -8.56
C TYR A 43 -5.47 -3.79 -8.91
N TYR A 44 -5.43 -4.73 -7.96
CA TYR A 44 -4.65 -5.94 -8.06
C TYR A 44 -5.53 -7.17 -7.82
N GLU A 45 -5.26 -8.23 -8.58
CA GLU A 45 -5.77 -9.57 -8.30
C GLU A 45 -4.70 -10.39 -7.57
N CYS A 46 -5.12 -11.11 -6.52
CA CYS A 46 -4.29 -12.08 -5.85
C CYS A 46 -4.09 -13.31 -6.76
N THR A 47 -2.87 -13.57 -7.21
CA THR A 47 -2.58 -14.72 -8.09
C THR A 47 -2.19 -15.96 -7.31
N ARG A 48 -1.74 -15.80 -6.06
CA ARG A 48 -1.34 -16.89 -5.17
C ARG A 48 -1.90 -16.67 -3.77
N SER A 49 -2.67 -17.63 -3.28
CA SER A 49 -3.16 -17.58 -1.90
C SER A 49 -2.02 -17.44 -0.90
N PHE A 50 -2.19 -16.55 0.08
CA PHE A 50 -1.26 -16.37 1.19
C PHE A 50 -2.00 -16.07 2.49
N LYS A 51 -1.33 -16.36 3.60
CA LYS A 51 -1.75 -15.93 4.94
C LYS A 51 -0.64 -15.05 5.51
N ALA A 52 -0.97 -13.80 5.79
CA ALA A 52 -0.08 -12.90 6.50
C ALA A 52 0.03 -13.35 7.97
N ASN A 53 1.18 -13.14 8.59
CA ASN A 53 1.48 -13.85 9.82
C ASN A 53 0.84 -13.23 11.06
N SER A 54 0.58 -11.94 11.04
CA SER A 54 -0.09 -11.24 12.15
C SER A 54 -1.57 -10.98 11.83
N THR A 55 -1.88 -10.51 10.61
CA THR A 55 -3.26 -10.18 10.23
C THR A 55 -3.55 -10.47 8.76
N GLY A 56 -4.72 -11.07 8.52
CA GLY A 56 -5.28 -11.22 7.18
C GLY A 56 -4.80 -12.43 6.38
N ALA A 57 -5.57 -12.76 5.36
CA ALA A 57 -5.23 -13.73 4.33
C ALA A 57 -5.85 -13.26 3.01
N ALA A 58 -5.30 -13.75 1.91
CA ALA A 58 -5.85 -13.57 0.59
C ALA A 58 -5.87 -14.91 -0.14
N SER A 59 -6.96 -15.16 -0.86
CA SER A 59 -7.16 -16.31 -1.74
C SER A 59 -6.92 -15.89 -3.18
N THR A 60 -6.44 -16.82 -4.00
CA THR A 60 -6.32 -16.59 -5.45
C THR A 60 -7.66 -16.14 -6.03
N GLY A 61 -7.63 -15.08 -6.85
CA GLY A 61 -8.79 -14.47 -7.49
C GLY A 61 -9.47 -13.35 -6.67
N GLU A 62 -9.12 -13.18 -5.39
CA GLU A 62 -9.55 -11.97 -4.66
C GLU A 62 -8.90 -10.72 -5.25
N ARG A 63 -9.61 -9.58 -5.21
CA ARG A 63 -9.18 -8.33 -5.84
C ARG A 63 -9.32 -7.16 -4.90
N PHE A 64 -8.35 -6.25 -4.94
CA PHE A 64 -8.27 -5.15 -3.99
C PHE A 64 -7.55 -3.94 -4.59
N TRP A 65 -7.93 -2.75 -4.13
CA TRP A 65 -7.19 -1.51 -4.38
C TRP A 65 -6.08 -1.37 -3.35
N PHE A 66 -4.85 -1.10 -3.80
CA PHE A 66 -3.74 -0.85 -2.89
C PHE A 66 -3.83 0.56 -2.30
N LEU A 67 -3.75 0.66 -0.98
CA LEU A 67 -3.86 1.92 -0.24
C LEU A 67 -2.54 2.37 0.39
N GLY A 68 -1.48 1.58 0.28
CA GLY A 68 -0.15 1.92 0.78
C GLY A 68 0.43 0.85 1.69
N CYS A 69 1.62 1.11 2.22
CA CYS A 69 2.30 0.23 3.16
C CYS A 69 3.03 1.02 4.26
N TYR A 70 3.32 0.34 5.36
CA TYR A 70 4.29 0.75 6.36
C TYR A 70 5.34 -0.32 6.51
N CYS A 71 6.59 0.08 6.34
CA CYS A 71 7.74 -0.76 6.63
C CYS A 71 8.38 -0.27 7.94
N PHE A 72 8.53 -1.15 8.92
CA PHE A 72 9.30 -0.94 10.15
C PHE A 72 10.56 -1.80 10.08
N PRO A 73 11.67 -1.28 9.51
CA PRO A 73 12.84 -2.11 9.21
C PRO A 73 13.51 -2.67 10.47
N TYR A 74 13.51 -1.91 11.57
CA TYR A 74 14.08 -2.35 12.85
C TYR A 74 13.33 -3.54 13.44
N ASP A 75 12.00 -3.54 13.30
CA ASP A 75 11.13 -4.61 13.79
C ASP A 75 10.92 -5.72 12.74
N GLY A 76 11.43 -5.51 11.53
CA GLY A 76 11.21 -6.39 10.39
C GLY A 76 9.72 -6.58 10.09
N VAL A 77 8.93 -5.51 10.10
CA VAL A 77 7.48 -5.56 9.85
C VAL A 77 7.17 -4.86 8.53
N ASP A 78 6.47 -5.56 7.63
CA ASP A 78 5.85 -4.95 6.46
C ASP A 78 4.33 -5.07 6.60
N ARG A 79 3.65 -3.94 6.73
CA ARG A 79 2.19 -3.86 6.86
C ARG A 79 1.63 -3.21 5.60
N LEU A 80 0.83 -3.95 4.85
CA LEU A 80 0.21 -3.48 3.61
C LEU A 80 -1.28 -3.25 3.83
N PHE A 81 -1.80 -2.23 3.17
CA PHE A 81 -3.18 -1.80 3.26
C PHE A 81 -3.83 -1.92 1.89
N PHE A 82 -4.99 -2.56 1.89
CA PHE A 82 -5.81 -2.73 0.70
C PHE A 82 -7.26 -2.44 1.04
N ASN A 83 -8.09 -2.24 0.01
CA ASN A 83 -9.54 -2.22 0.14
C ASN A 83 -10.14 -3.20 -0.85
N ASP A 84 -11.03 -4.08 -0.40
CA ASP A 84 -11.68 -5.09 -1.27
C ASP A 84 -12.98 -4.57 -1.92
N GLY A 85 -13.32 -3.30 -1.70
CA GLY A 85 -14.53 -2.65 -2.19
C GLY A 85 -15.56 -2.40 -1.10
N GLU A 86 -15.54 -3.22 -0.05
CA GLU A 86 -16.43 -3.13 1.11
C GLU A 86 -15.68 -2.68 2.35
N SER A 87 -14.47 -3.22 2.56
CA SER A 87 -13.73 -3.05 3.79
C SER A 87 -12.22 -2.93 3.57
N GLU A 88 -11.54 -2.42 4.59
CA GLU A 88 -10.10 -2.41 4.64
C GLU A 88 -9.55 -3.81 4.93
N ARG A 89 -8.51 -4.19 4.19
CA ARG A 89 -7.76 -5.43 4.36
C ARG A 89 -6.32 -5.06 4.71
N ILE A 90 -5.88 -5.52 5.87
CA ILE A 90 -4.50 -5.34 6.35
C ILE A 90 -3.78 -6.68 6.21
N PHE A 91 -2.61 -6.66 5.57
CA PHE A 91 -1.71 -7.80 5.50
C PHE A 91 -0.39 -7.45 6.17
N GLU A 92 -0.11 -8.08 7.30
CA GLU A 92 1.11 -7.82 8.08
C GLU A 92 2.07 -9.01 8.06
N PHE A 93 3.33 -8.72 7.73
CA PHE A 93 4.45 -9.66 7.62
C PHE A 93 5.60 -9.26 8.56
N VAL A 94 5.71 -9.97 9.68
CA VAL A 94 6.70 -9.74 10.74
C VAL A 94 7.84 -10.77 10.69
N ASN A 95 9.09 -10.37 10.90
CA ASN A 95 10.25 -11.29 10.92
C ASN A 95 10.35 -12.12 12.21
N VAL A 96 9.69 -11.71 13.29
CA VAL A 96 9.96 -12.14 14.67
C VAL A 96 8.91 -13.12 15.22
N PHE A 97 7.94 -13.59 14.41
CA PHE A 97 6.91 -14.52 14.90
C PHE A 97 7.34 -15.98 14.68
N PRO A 98 7.73 -16.73 15.73
CA PRO A 98 8.19 -18.12 15.60
C PRO A 98 7.07 -19.13 15.25
N GLU A 99 5.80 -18.70 15.26
CA GLU A 99 4.64 -19.60 15.14
C GLU A 99 3.95 -19.57 13.76
N THR A 100 4.50 -18.85 12.79
CA THR A 100 3.93 -18.73 11.44
C THR A 100 4.87 -19.28 10.38
N PRO A 101 4.37 -19.68 9.20
CA PRO A 101 5.23 -20.26 8.18
C PRO A 101 6.25 -19.22 7.70
N ASP A 102 7.46 -19.26 8.25
CA ASP A 102 8.61 -18.41 7.88
C ASP A 102 8.81 -18.37 6.36
N ALA A 103 8.44 -19.45 5.66
CA ALA A 103 8.51 -19.57 4.21
C ALA A 103 7.65 -18.54 3.47
N ILE A 104 6.41 -18.26 3.93
CA ILE A 104 5.51 -17.32 3.24
C ILE A 104 5.94 -15.88 3.50
N CYS A 105 6.29 -15.54 4.76
CA CYS A 105 6.79 -14.21 5.10
C CYS A 105 8.07 -13.88 4.30
N ASN A 106 9.06 -14.78 4.33
CA ASN A 106 10.31 -14.57 3.58
C ASN A 106 10.09 -14.57 2.06
N SER A 107 9.19 -15.42 1.54
CA SER A 107 8.86 -15.44 0.11
C SER A 107 8.20 -14.13 -0.32
N PHE A 108 7.23 -13.64 0.45
CA PHE A 108 6.54 -12.39 0.20
C PHE A 108 7.51 -11.21 0.20
N LYS A 109 8.31 -11.04 1.26
CA LYS A 109 9.26 -9.93 1.37
C LYS A 109 10.32 -9.90 0.28
N ARG A 110 10.71 -11.07 -0.25
CA ARG A 110 11.67 -11.17 -1.36
C ARG A 110 11.05 -10.79 -2.70
N ASN A 111 9.79 -11.15 -2.92
CA ASN A 111 9.12 -10.90 -4.18
C ASN A 111 7.60 -10.77 -3.96
N PRO A 112 7.11 -9.59 -3.55
CA PRO A 112 5.68 -9.36 -3.28
C PRO A 112 4.83 -9.51 -4.55
N MET A 113 5.37 -9.08 -5.69
CA MET A 113 4.68 -9.12 -6.99
C MET A 113 4.40 -10.53 -7.51
N GLN A 114 4.97 -11.58 -6.92
CA GLN A 114 4.55 -12.96 -7.28
C GLN A 114 3.14 -13.32 -6.76
N TYR A 115 2.59 -12.53 -5.84
CA TYR A 115 1.27 -12.73 -5.24
C TYR A 115 0.20 -11.82 -5.84
N PHE A 116 0.60 -10.78 -6.59
CA PHE A 116 -0.31 -9.77 -7.12
C PHE A 116 -0.07 -9.55 -8.61
N GLU A 117 -1.16 -9.47 -9.37
CA GLU A 117 -1.16 -9.03 -10.75
C GLU A 117 -1.99 -7.77 -10.89
N TYR A 118 -1.43 -6.76 -11.55
CA TYR A 118 -2.16 -5.55 -11.87
C TYR A 118 -3.30 -5.88 -12.84
N ILE A 119 -4.51 -5.39 -12.55
CA ILE A 119 -5.65 -5.52 -13.44
C ILE A 119 -6.30 -4.14 -13.70
N PRO A 120 -6.78 -3.88 -14.93
CA PRO A 120 -7.53 -2.66 -15.21
C PRO A 120 -8.82 -2.59 -14.37
N ASP A 121 -9.02 -1.45 -13.71
CA ASP A 121 -10.26 -1.13 -13.00
C ASP A 121 -11.16 -0.22 -13.85
N PHE A 122 -12.30 -0.74 -14.27
CA PHE A 122 -13.28 -0.01 -15.09
C PHE A 122 -14.31 0.78 -14.27
N SER A 123 -14.29 0.68 -12.93
CA SER A 123 -15.25 1.36 -12.06
C SER A 123 -14.96 2.85 -11.86
N GLY A 124 -13.77 3.30 -12.24
CA GLY A 124 -13.28 4.67 -11.98
C GLY A 124 -12.85 4.92 -10.53
N ARG A 125 -12.90 3.91 -9.65
CA ARG A 125 -12.42 4.01 -8.26
C ARG A 125 -10.92 4.17 -8.19
N SER A 126 -10.16 3.48 -9.04
CA SER A 126 -8.70 3.65 -9.14
C SER A 126 -8.32 5.07 -9.54
N ASP A 127 -8.98 5.65 -10.52
CA ASP A 127 -8.74 7.04 -10.95
C ASP A 127 -9.07 8.03 -9.83
N ALA A 128 -10.18 7.80 -9.11
CA ALA A 128 -10.58 8.62 -7.98
C ALA A 128 -9.58 8.52 -6.82
N LEU A 129 -9.14 7.30 -6.47
CA LEU A 129 -8.10 7.05 -5.47
C LEU A 129 -6.82 7.77 -5.86
N LYS A 130 -6.28 7.55 -7.06
CA LYS A 130 -5.07 8.21 -7.55
C LYS A 130 -5.19 9.73 -7.51
N MET A 131 -6.33 10.29 -7.94
CA MET A 131 -6.55 11.74 -7.89
C MET A 131 -6.49 12.29 -6.45
N LEU A 132 -7.11 11.62 -5.49
CA LEU A 132 -7.06 12.00 -4.07
C LEU A 132 -5.68 11.68 -3.46
N GLY A 133 -5.01 10.67 -4.00
CA GLY A 133 -3.67 10.19 -3.72
C GLY A 133 -2.57 11.15 -4.16
N LYS A 134 -2.81 11.99 -5.18
CA LYS A 134 -1.80 12.89 -5.79
C LYS A 134 -1.12 13.84 -4.81
N ALA A 135 -1.79 14.23 -3.73
CA ALA A 135 -1.15 15.05 -2.69
C ALA A 135 -0.11 14.26 -1.85
N TYR A 136 -0.09 12.94 -2.01
CA TYR A 136 0.75 11.97 -1.32
C TYR A 136 1.70 11.23 -2.27
N ASP A 137 1.57 11.44 -3.59
CA ASP A 137 2.52 11.03 -4.61
C ASP A 137 3.76 11.95 -4.58
N PHE A 138 4.70 11.64 -3.69
CA PHE A 138 6.03 12.24 -3.51
C PHE A 138 6.14 13.66 -2.90
N PRO A 139 7.18 13.93 -2.07
CA PRO A 139 7.72 15.27 -1.95
C PRO A 139 8.25 15.65 -3.33
N SER A 140 7.81 16.78 -3.86
CA SER A 140 8.37 17.36 -5.08
C SER A 140 9.90 17.35 -4.99
N SER A 141 10.55 16.54 -5.83
CA SER A 141 11.95 16.78 -6.15
C SER A 141 12.01 18.12 -6.90
N GLY A 142 12.37 19.17 -6.16
CA GLY A 142 12.32 20.55 -6.64
C GLY A 142 12.97 21.55 -5.67
N LEU A 143 14.29 21.44 -5.51
CA LEU A 143 15.28 22.53 -5.43
C LEU A 143 14.94 23.85 -4.69
N LEU A 144 15.65 24.09 -3.59
CA LEU A 144 16.60 25.21 -3.46
C LEU A 144 17.91 24.55 -2.99
N SER A 145 18.95 24.35 -3.80
CA SER A 145 19.90 25.37 -4.26
C SER A 145 20.23 26.43 -3.20
N ASP A 146 20.67 26.01 -2.02
CA ASP A 146 21.51 26.90 -1.22
C ASP A 146 22.90 26.92 -1.86
N PRO A 147 23.43 28.09 -2.23
CA PRO A 147 24.82 28.18 -2.65
C PRO A 147 25.68 27.77 -1.46
N PHE A 148 26.65 26.90 -1.72
CA PHE A 148 27.86 26.83 -0.91
C PHE A 148 28.43 28.25 -0.86
N ILE A 149 28.23 28.94 0.27
CA ILE A 149 28.99 30.13 0.62
C ILE A 149 30.26 29.60 1.29
N PRO A 150 31.46 30.02 0.81
CA PRO A 150 32.75 29.45 1.21
C PRO A 150 33.11 29.68 2.68
#